data_AF-A0A835HN21-F1
#
_entry.id   AF-A0A835HN21-F1
#
_cell.length_a   1.000
_cell.length_b   1.000
_cell.length_c   1.000
_cell.angle_alpha   90.00
_cell.angle_beta   90.00
_cell.angle_gamma   90.00
#
_symmetry.space_group_name_H-M   'P 1'
#
loop_
_entity.id
_entity.type
_entity.pdbx_description
1 polymer ?
#
loop_
_entity_poly.entity_id
_entity_poly.type
_entity_poly.pdbx_seq_one_letter_code
_entity_poly.pdbx_strand_id
1 'polypeptide(L)'
;MGREICSMFGGGVCIRLGEWWTRMKKGLNEAVSNSKVGKYFKLEARKSSFTRELRAATATFLTMAYIITVNATILADSGGTCSITDCTPLTMHLSDPSTPHSSLTYTMPGPDCKIKPNSGYMNCLSKIKKDLIVATALSSMIACFAMGILANLPLALAPGMGVNAYFAYNLVGFHGSGSIKYETALAVALVEGCAFLLIAAIGLRGKLARLIPRPVRLATAAGIGLFIALQAFRLMKV
;
A
#
# COMPACT_ATOMS: atom_id res chain seq x y z
N MET A 1 26.78 11.46 2.39
CA MET A 1 26.76 10.51 3.52
C MET A 1 28.04 9.67 3.70
N GLY A 2 28.86 9.39 2.68
CA GLY A 2 30.06 8.54 2.86
C GLY A 2 31.35 9.22 3.34
N ARG A 3 31.44 10.56 3.36
CA ARG A 3 32.67 11.29 3.72
C ARG A 3 32.87 11.49 5.22
N GLU A 4 31.79 11.52 6.02
CA GLU A 4 31.85 11.75 7.48
C GLU A 4 32.24 10.49 8.26
N ILE A 5 31.83 9.31 7.78
CA ILE A 5 32.13 8.02 8.43
C ILE A 5 33.64 7.68 8.37
N CYS A 6 34.35 8.27 7.41
CA CYS A 6 35.76 8.02 7.14
C CYS A 6 36.72 8.83 8.02
N SER A 7 36.22 9.84 8.77
CA SER A 7 37.05 10.59 9.73
C SER A 7 37.09 9.94 11.12
N MET A 8 36.09 9.12 11.47
CA MET A 8 36.02 8.41 12.77
C MET A 8 36.83 7.11 12.82
N PHE A 9 37.08 6.46 11.68
CA PHE A 9 37.90 5.25 11.57
C PHE A 9 39.16 5.60 10.76
N GLY A 10 40.32 5.65 11.41
CA GLY A 10 41.59 6.13 10.85
C GLY A 10 41.81 5.90 9.35
N GLY A 11 42.24 6.95 8.64
CA GLY A 11 42.22 7.05 7.18
C GLY A 11 42.82 5.88 6.39
N GLY A 12 43.81 5.16 6.93
CA GLY A 12 44.38 3.97 6.29
C GLY A 12 43.44 2.76 6.20
N VAL A 13 42.58 2.56 7.21
CA VAL A 13 41.58 1.47 7.21
C VAL A 13 40.44 1.79 6.26
N CYS A 14 40.01 3.06 6.23
CA CYS A 14 38.93 3.51 5.37
C CYS A 14 39.29 3.48 3.88
N ILE A 15 40.55 3.79 3.52
CA ILE A 15 41.05 3.66 2.14
C ILE A 15 41.10 2.19 1.72
N ARG A 16 41.66 1.30 2.56
CA ARG A 16 41.71 -0.16 2.28
C ARG A 16 40.31 -0.77 2.17
N LEU A 17 39.36 -0.36 3.02
CA LEU A 17 37.97 -0.79 2.92
C LEU A 17 37.32 -0.27 1.64
N GLY A 18 37.60 0.97 1.24
CA GLY A 18 37.09 1.58 0.00
C GLY A 18 37.58 0.86 -1.26
N GLU A 19 38.87 0.52 -1.32
CA GLU A 19 39.47 -0.25 -2.41
C GLU A 19 38.96 -1.69 -2.45
N TRP A 20 38.83 -2.35 -1.30
CA TRP A 20 38.25 -3.69 -1.21
C TRP A 20 36.78 -3.70 -1.64
N TRP A 21 35.99 -2.72 -1.20
CA TRP A 21 34.58 -2.58 -1.56
C TRP A 21 34.37 -2.30 -3.04
N THR A 22 35.24 -1.50 -3.67
CA THR A 22 35.17 -1.22 -5.11
C THR A 22 35.54 -2.44 -5.95
N ARG A 23 36.57 -3.20 -5.55
CA ARG A 23 36.95 -4.47 -6.18
C ARG A 23 35.83 -5.52 -6.07
N MET A 24 35.28 -5.71 -4.88
CA MET A 24 34.14 -6.62 -4.64
C MET A 24 32.92 -6.23 -5.46
N LYS A 25 32.58 -4.93 -5.51
CA LYS A 25 31.46 -4.41 -6.29
C LYS A 25 31.64 -4.64 -7.78
N LYS A 26 32.86 -4.46 -8.31
CA LYS A 26 33.17 -4.70 -9.72
C LYS A 26 33.03 -6.18 -10.06
N GLY A 27 33.60 -7.08 -9.25
CA GLY A 27 33.48 -8.52 -9.43
C GLY A 27 32.04 -9.03 -9.38
N LEU A 28 31.22 -8.55 -8.43
CA LEU A 28 29.81 -8.92 -8.34
C LEU A 28 28.99 -8.42 -9.54
N ASN A 29 29.20 -7.18 -9.96
CA ASN A 29 28.48 -6.63 -11.12
C ASN A 29 28.85 -7.38 -12.42
N GLU A 30 30.11 -7.74 -12.60
CA GLU A 30 30.60 -8.45 -13.78
C GLU A 30 30.13 -9.92 -13.81
N ALA A 31 30.16 -10.60 -12.66
CA ALA A 31 29.61 -11.95 -12.51
C ALA A 31 28.10 -12.00 -12.80
N VAL A 32 27.32 -11.04 -12.28
CA VAL A 32 25.88 -10.99 -12.51
C VAL A 32 25.55 -10.56 -13.94
N SER A 33 26.29 -9.62 -14.53
CA SER A 33 26.09 -9.20 -15.93
C SER A 33 26.27 -10.37 -16.91
N ASN A 34 27.29 -11.19 -16.68
CA ASN A 34 27.59 -12.35 -17.52
C ASN A 34 26.67 -13.55 -17.27
N SER A 35 25.91 -13.54 -16.17
CA SER A 35 24.95 -14.60 -15.84
C SER A 35 23.72 -14.61 -16.77
N LYS A 36 22.96 -15.72 -16.75
CA LYS A 36 21.68 -15.83 -17.46
C LYS A 36 20.68 -14.73 -17.04
N VAL A 37 20.73 -14.30 -15.78
CA VAL A 37 19.87 -13.23 -15.24
C VAL A 37 20.24 -11.88 -15.86
N GLY A 38 21.53 -11.56 -15.94
CA GLY A 38 21.99 -10.31 -16.53
C GLY A 38 21.66 -10.21 -18.03
N LYS A 39 21.77 -11.33 -18.75
CA LYS A 39 21.35 -11.45 -20.15
C LYS A 39 19.83 -11.35 -20.33
N TYR A 40 19.04 -11.96 -19.45
CA TYR A 40 17.56 -11.90 -19.48
C TYR A 40 17.04 -10.47 -19.30
N PHE A 41 17.54 -9.75 -18.28
CA PHE A 41 17.14 -8.38 -17.99
C PHE A 41 17.82 -7.32 -18.87
N LYS A 42 18.76 -7.74 -19.74
CA LYS A 42 19.53 -6.88 -20.65
C LYS A 42 20.22 -5.73 -19.91
N LEU A 43 20.88 -6.02 -18.79
CA LEU A 43 21.48 -5.01 -17.90
C LEU A 43 22.51 -4.12 -18.63
N GLU A 44 23.32 -4.74 -19.49
CA GLU A 44 24.36 -4.06 -20.29
C GLU A 44 23.74 -3.10 -21.33
N ALA A 45 22.67 -3.53 -22.01
CA ALA A 45 21.94 -2.68 -22.96
C ALA A 45 21.24 -1.48 -22.28
N ARG A 46 20.91 -1.60 -20.98
CA ARG A 46 20.31 -0.51 -20.18
C ARG A 46 21.36 0.37 -19.47
N LYS A 47 22.67 0.15 -19.71
CA LYS A 47 23.77 0.85 -19.02
C LYS A 47 23.59 0.86 -17.49
N SER A 48 23.15 -0.26 -16.91
CA SER A 48 22.89 -0.40 -15.48
C SER A 48 23.66 -1.56 -14.85
N SER A 49 23.96 -1.45 -13.56
CA SER A 49 24.71 -2.47 -12.80
C SER A 49 23.84 -3.06 -11.70
N PHE A 50 24.11 -4.33 -11.34
CA PHE A 50 23.35 -5.05 -10.32
C PHE A 50 23.26 -4.28 -9.00
N THR A 51 24.38 -3.71 -8.54
CA THR A 51 24.41 -2.91 -7.30
C THR A 51 23.64 -1.60 -7.39
N ARG A 52 23.54 -0.99 -8.58
CA ARG A 52 22.72 0.22 -8.79
C ARG A 52 21.23 -0.12 -8.77
N GLU A 53 20.85 -1.20 -9.45
CA GLU A 53 19.48 -1.72 -9.44
C GLU A 53 19.06 -2.18 -8.05
N LEU A 54 19.94 -2.87 -7.31
CA LEU A 54 19.66 -3.30 -5.94
C LEU A 54 19.41 -2.10 -5.02
N ARG A 55 20.17 -1.01 -5.17
CA ARG A 55 19.96 0.22 -4.39
C ARG A 55 18.66 0.94 -4.79
N ALA A 56 18.30 0.94 -6.06
CA ALA A 56 17.00 1.45 -6.50
C ALA A 56 15.87 0.60 -5.92
N ALA A 57 16.00 -0.72 -5.98
CA ALA A 57 15.04 -1.67 -5.45
C ALA A 57 14.85 -1.54 -3.93
N THR A 58 15.91 -1.30 -3.15
CA THR A 58 15.76 -1.08 -1.70
C THR A 58 15.00 0.22 -1.39
N ALA A 59 15.25 1.30 -2.14
CA ALA A 59 14.47 2.53 -2.00
C ALA A 59 12.98 2.28 -2.33
N THR A 60 12.71 1.61 -3.46
CA THR A 60 11.34 1.26 -3.85
C THR A 60 10.67 0.33 -2.85
N PHE A 61 11.39 -0.65 -2.30
CA PHE A 61 10.88 -1.57 -1.28
C PHE A 61 10.38 -0.83 -0.05
N LEU A 62 11.15 0.14 0.46
CA LEU A 62 10.74 0.95 1.61
C LEU A 62 9.50 1.81 1.28
N THR A 63 9.45 2.39 0.08
CA THR A 63 8.27 3.14 -0.37
C THR A 63 7.03 2.24 -0.48
N MET A 64 7.16 1.04 -1.04
CA MET A 64 6.03 0.11 -1.19
C MET A 64 5.57 -0.45 0.15
N ALA A 65 6.50 -0.75 1.07
CA ALA A 65 6.18 -1.18 2.42
C ALA A 65 5.33 -0.13 3.17
N TYR A 66 5.67 1.15 3.03
CA TYR A 66 4.86 2.25 3.56
C TYR A 66 3.47 2.32 2.88
N ILE A 67 3.40 2.24 1.55
CA ILE A 67 2.13 2.29 0.82
C ILE A 67 1.19 1.16 1.26
N ILE A 68 1.70 -0.06 1.47
CA ILE A 68 0.89 -1.21 1.89
C ILE A 68 0.25 -0.97 3.26
N THR A 69 1.00 -0.46 4.23
CA THR A 69 0.48 -0.22 5.59
C THR A 69 -0.48 0.96 5.64
N VAL A 70 -0.18 2.02 4.89
CA VAL A 70 -1.06 3.20 4.77
C VAL A 70 -2.36 2.84 4.07
N ASN A 71 -2.30 2.07 2.99
CA ASN A 71 -3.49 1.62 2.27
C ASN A 71 -4.46 0.87 3.19
N ALA A 72 -3.96 -0.08 3.97
CA ALA A 72 -4.78 -0.84 4.91
C ALA A 72 -5.40 0.04 6.01
N THR A 73 -4.68 1.10 6.43
CA THR A 73 -5.20 2.05 7.42
C THR A 73 -6.35 2.86 6.84
N ILE A 74 -6.18 3.44 5.66
CA ILE A 74 -7.21 4.22 4.96
C ILE A 74 -8.47 3.37 4.71
N LEU A 75 -8.31 2.14 4.25
CA LEU A 75 -9.44 1.26 3.99
C LEU A 75 -10.14 0.82 5.30
N ALA A 76 -9.40 0.60 6.38
CA ALA A 76 -9.99 0.29 7.69
C ALA A 76 -10.80 1.46 8.26
N ASP A 77 -10.41 2.72 8.01
CA ASP A 77 -11.16 3.90 8.44
C ASP A 77 -12.58 3.96 7.85
N SER A 78 -12.80 3.35 6.69
CA SER A 78 -14.15 3.23 6.11
C SER A 78 -15.07 2.28 6.89
N GLY A 79 -14.54 1.54 7.87
CA GLY A 79 -15.24 0.46 8.57
C GLY A 79 -15.07 -0.91 7.92
N GLY A 80 -14.58 -0.97 6.67
CA GLY A 80 -14.33 -2.21 5.95
C GLY A 80 -15.56 -3.11 5.91
N THR A 81 -15.36 -4.41 6.18
CA THR A 81 -16.44 -5.39 6.33
C THR A 81 -17.03 -5.44 7.74
N CYS A 82 -16.57 -4.62 8.69
CA CYS A 82 -17.12 -4.60 10.05
C CYS A 82 -18.50 -3.95 10.08
N SER A 83 -19.44 -4.59 10.74
CA SER A 83 -20.82 -4.12 10.89
C SER A 83 -21.20 -3.95 12.36
N ILE A 84 -22.44 -3.51 12.60
CA ILE A 84 -23.00 -3.38 13.96
C ILE A 84 -23.05 -4.72 14.71
N THR A 85 -23.03 -5.84 13.99
CA THR A 85 -23.01 -7.20 14.55
C THR A 85 -21.69 -7.55 15.23
N ASP A 86 -20.60 -6.87 14.86
CA ASP A 86 -19.27 -7.08 15.45
C ASP A 86 -19.05 -6.25 16.73
N CYS A 87 -20.00 -5.38 17.06
CA CYS A 87 -19.98 -4.61 18.28
C CYS A 87 -20.26 -5.53 19.48
N THR A 88 -19.46 -5.40 20.55
CA THR A 88 -19.78 -6.06 21.81
C THR A 88 -21.10 -5.50 22.36
N PRO A 89 -22.05 -6.36 22.78
CA PRO A 89 -23.29 -5.89 23.37
C PRO A 89 -22.97 -5.09 24.63
N LEU A 90 -23.56 -3.90 24.77
CA LEU A 90 -23.40 -3.06 25.94
C LEU A 90 -24.07 -3.74 27.14
N THR A 91 -23.28 -4.23 28.09
CA THR A 91 -23.77 -4.58 29.43
C THR A 91 -24.02 -3.29 30.20
N MET A 92 -25.18 -2.66 30.02
CA MET A 92 -25.52 -1.45 30.78
C MET A 92 -26.13 -1.85 32.12
N HIS A 93 -25.30 -1.79 33.16
CA HIS A 93 -25.59 -1.79 34.59
C HIS A 93 -26.28 -3.03 35.22
N LEU A 94 -25.68 -3.50 36.33
CA LEU A 94 -26.44 -4.14 37.41
C LEU A 94 -27.61 -3.20 37.76
N SER A 95 -28.84 -3.63 37.49
CA SER A 95 -29.99 -3.17 38.25
C SER A 95 -29.87 -3.78 39.65
N ASP A 96 -29.59 -2.91 40.62
CA ASP A 96 -29.77 -3.07 42.06
C ASP A 96 -28.96 -4.15 42.83
N PRO A 97 -28.28 -3.79 43.94
CA PRO A 97 -27.69 -4.73 44.88
C PRO A 97 -28.71 -5.58 45.69
N SER A 98 -30.01 -5.47 45.42
CA SER A 98 -31.08 -5.99 46.28
C SER A 98 -31.87 -7.19 45.73
N THR A 99 -31.50 -7.75 44.56
CA THR A 99 -32.19 -8.93 44.00
C THR A 99 -31.22 -10.06 43.59
N PRO A 100 -31.56 -11.35 43.84
CA PRO A 100 -30.67 -12.50 43.58
C PRO A 100 -30.71 -12.99 42.12
N HIS A 101 -31.25 -12.21 41.18
CA HIS A 101 -31.32 -12.57 39.76
C HIS A 101 -30.57 -11.55 38.91
N SER A 102 -29.33 -11.86 38.58
CA SER A 102 -28.53 -11.14 37.59
C SER A 102 -29.06 -11.43 36.18
N SER A 103 -30.13 -10.72 35.79
CA SER A 103 -30.67 -10.76 34.43
C SER A 103 -29.79 -9.91 33.50
N LEU A 104 -28.89 -10.57 32.77
CA LEU A 104 -28.19 -9.97 31.64
C LEU A 104 -29.21 -9.62 30.55
N THR A 105 -29.54 -8.33 30.44
CA THR A 105 -30.37 -7.83 29.34
C THR A 105 -29.46 -7.54 28.16
N TYR A 106 -29.52 -8.39 27.12
CA TYR A 106 -28.78 -8.19 25.88
C TYR A 106 -29.49 -7.17 25.00
N THR A 107 -29.16 -5.90 25.15
CA THR A 107 -29.62 -4.87 24.21
C THR A 107 -28.74 -4.91 22.97
N MET A 108 -29.34 -5.08 21.79
CA MET A 108 -28.58 -5.02 20.54
C MET A 108 -27.91 -3.64 20.39
N PRO A 109 -26.62 -3.59 20.04
CA PRO A 109 -25.91 -2.32 19.89
C PRO A 109 -26.55 -1.49 18.76
N GLY A 110 -26.93 -0.26 19.09
CA GLY A 110 -27.42 0.72 18.11
C GLY A 110 -26.31 1.17 17.13
N PRO A 111 -26.65 1.94 16.09
CA PRO A 111 -25.69 2.44 15.09
C PRO A 111 -24.55 3.27 15.69
N ASP A 112 -24.74 3.82 16.89
CA ASP A 112 -23.73 4.57 17.65
C ASP A 112 -22.49 3.75 18.03
N CYS A 113 -22.57 2.41 18.01
CA CYS A 113 -21.44 1.53 18.36
C CYS A 113 -20.27 1.64 17.39
N LYS A 114 -20.51 2.18 16.19
CA LYS A 114 -19.50 2.44 15.16
C LYS A 114 -18.76 3.77 15.38
N ILE A 115 -19.39 4.72 16.07
CA ILE A 115 -18.84 6.08 16.27
C ILE A 115 -18.19 6.17 17.66
N LYS A 116 -18.74 5.48 18.66
CA LYS A 116 -18.18 5.42 20.01
C LYS A 116 -17.16 4.28 20.14
N PRO A 117 -16.12 4.42 20.99
CA PRO A 117 -15.15 3.37 21.19
C PRO A 117 -15.82 2.11 21.74
N ASN A 118 -15.84 1.04 20.94
CA ASN A 118 -16.36 -0.28 21.31
C ASN A 118 -15.27 -1.34 21.12
N SER A 119 -15.08 -2.20 22.13
CA SER A 119 -14.01 -3.21 22.12
C SER A 119 -14.19 -4.26 21.02
N GLY A 120 -15.42 -4.69 20.73
CA GLY A 120 -15.72 -5.63 19.64
C GLY A 120 -15.40 -5.04 18.27
N TYR A 121 -15.88 -3.82 18.02
CA TYR A 121 -15.66 -3.13 16.76
C TYR A 121 -14.18 -2.84 16.50
N MET A 122 -13.43 -2.40 17.52
CA MET A 122 -11.98 -2.17 17.42
C MET A 122 -11.18 -3.46 17.16
N ASN A 123 -11.61 -4.59 17.71
CA ASN A 123 -11.02 -5.90 17.41
C ASN A 123 -11.27 -6.30 15.95
N CYS A 124 -12.49 -6.09 15.44
CA CYS A 124 -12.80 -6.32 14.03
C CYS A 124 -11.94 -5.44 13.11
N LEU A 125 -11.86 -4.13 13.37
CA LEU A 125 -11.03 -3.20 12.59
C LEU A 125 -9.55 -3.59 12.59
N SER A 126 -9.02 -3.97 13.76
CA SER A 126 -7.64 -4.42 13.89
C SER A 126 -7.37 -5.72 13.13
N LYS A 127 -8.36 -6.61 13.04
CA LYS A 127 -8.28 -7.83 12.25
C LYS A 127 -8.27 -7.52 10.76
N ILE A 128 -9.20 -6.69 10.29
CA ILE A 128 -9.27 -6.25 8.89
C ILE A 128 -7.99 -5.55 8.45
N LYS A 129 -7.43 -4.67 9.29
CA LYS A 129 -6.18 -3.98 8.98
C LYS A 129 -5.04 -4.96 8.70
N LYS A 130 -4.91 -6.02 9.51
CA LYS A 130 -3.89 -7.06 9.32
C LYS A 130 -4.16 -7.87 8.04
N ASP A 131 -5.41 -8.29 7.84
CA ASP A 131 -5.82 -9.08 6.67
C ASP A 131 -5.57 -8.31 5.36
N LEU A 132 -5.87 -6.99 5.33
CA LEU A 132 -5.61 -6.11 4.19
C LEU A 132 -4.12 -5.94 3.88
N ILE A 133 -3.27 -5.81 4.90
CA ILE A 133 -1.80 -5.71 4.71
C ILE A 133 -1.28 -6.98 4.05
N VAL A 134 -1.66 -8.15 4.57
CA VAL A 134 -1.20 -9.44 4.05
C VAL A 134 -1.72 -9.68 2.64
N ALA A 135 -3.02 -9.44 2.39
CA ALA A 135 -3.62 -9.60 1.08
C ALA A 135 -2.98 -8.69 0.02
N THR A 136 -2.75 -7.42 0.35
CA THR A 136 -2.13 -6.44 -0.55
C THR A 136 -0.67 -6.76 -0.82
N ALA A 137 0.07 -7.23 0.20
CA ALA A 137 1.46 -7.62 0.03
C ALA A 137 1.60 -8.83 -0.92
N LEU A 138 0.76 -9.86 -0.73
CA LEU A 138 0.75 -11.04 -1.58
C LEU A 138 0.33 -10.72 -3.02
N SER A 139 -0.73 -9.91 -3.20
CA SER A 139 -1.17 -9.54 -4.55
C SER A 139 -0.13 -8.69 -5.29
N SER A 140 0.50 -7.73 -4.59
CA SER A 140 1.56 -6.89 -5.16
C SER A 140 2.81 -7.70 -5.52
N MET A 141 3.16 -8.69 -4.70
CA MET A 141 4.28 -9.61 -4.99
C MET A 141 4.03 -10.40 -6.27
N ILE A 142 2.85 -11.00 -6.41
CA ILE A 142 2.47 -11.76 -7.60
C ILE A 142 2.45 -10.85 -8.84
N ALA A 143 1.88 -9.64 -8.72
CA ALA A 143 1.83 -8.68 -9.82
C ALA A 143 3.21 -8.20 -10.26
N CYS A 144 4.10 -7.85 -9.31
CA CYS A 144 5.48 -7.44 -9.60
C CYS A 144 6.26 -8.58 -10.25
N PHE A 145 6.09 -9.81 -9.76
CA PHE A 145 6.76 -10.98 -10.32
C PHE A 145 6.30 -11.27 -11.76
N ALA A 146 4.98 -11.25 -12.00
CA ALA A 146 4.41 -11.42 -13.32
C ALA A 146 4.88 -10.32 -14.29
N MET A 147 4.91 -9.06 -13.85
CA MET A 147 5.41 -7.94 -14.67
C MET A 147 6.91 -8.07 -14.97
N GLY A 148 7.71 -8.49 -13.99
CA GLY A 148 9.15 -8.70 -14.14
C GLY A 148 9.49 -9.81 -15.13
N ILE A 149 8.79 -10.95 -15.07
CA ILE A 149 9.04 -12.08 -15.96
C ILE A 149 8.41 -11.86 -17.34
N LEU A 150 7.11 -11.57 -17.41
CA LEU A 150 6.38 -11.55 -18.69
C LEU A 150 6.64 -10.29 -19.51
N ALA A 151 6.76 -9.13 -18.86
CA ALA A 151 6.94 -7.85 -19.55
C ALA A 151 8.40 -7.39 -19.60
N ASN A 152 9.33 -8.05 -18.90
CA ASN A 152 10.76 -7.71 -18.80
C ASN A 152 10.99 -6.21 -18.51
N LEU A 153 10.11 -5.64 -17.67
CA LEU A 153 10.08 -4.23 -17.32
C LEU A 153 10.15 -4.08 -15.80
N PRO A 154 11.16 -3.38 -15.25
CA PRO A 154 11.35 -3.22 -13.81
C PRO A 154 10.40 -2.16 -13.25
N LEU A 155 9.09 -2.43 -13.27
CA LEU A 155 8.07 -1.57 -12.69
C LEU A 155 7.48 -2.23 -11.44
N ALA A 156 7.59 -1.54 -10.31
CA ALA A 156 6.89 -1.93 -9.10
C ALA A 156 5.41 -1.58 -9.21
N LEU A 157 4.56 -2.55 -8.87
CA LEU A 157 3.11 -2.42 -8.85
C LEU A 157 2.64 -2.42 -7.40
N ALA A 158 1.81 -1.44 -7.06
CA ALA A 158 1.29 -1.23 -5.71
C ALA A 158 -0.11 -0.60 -5.78
N PRO A 159 -0.90 -0.65 -4.70
CA PRO A 159 -2.24 -0.09 -4.69
C PRO A 159 -2.21 1.43 -4.90
N GLY A 160 -3.20 1.94 -5.64
CA GLY A 160 -3.38 3.36 -5.86
C GLY A 160 -3.88 4.07 -4.60
N MET A 161 -3.01 4.81 -3.91
CA MET A 161 -3.40 5.52 -2.67
C MET A 161 -4.52 6.54 -2.87
N GLY A 162 -4.58 7.20 -4.04
CA GLY A 162 -5.57 8.25 -4.31
C GLY A 162 -7.00 7.71 -4.42
N VAL A 163 -7.20 6.65 -5.21
CA VAL A 163 -8.52 6.01 -5.38
C VAL A 163 -9.01 5.37 -4.09
N ASN A 164 -8.11 4.78 -3.29
CA ASN A 164 -8.48 4.15 -2.01
C ASN A 164 -8.89 5.19 -0.96
N ALA A 165 -8.25 6.35 -0.93
CA ALA A 165 -8.67 7.47 -0.07
C ALA A 165 -10.00 8.08 -0.52
N TYR A 166 -10.22 8.25 -1.83
CA TYR A 166 -11.51 8.70 -2.34
C TYR A 166 -12.62 7.70 -2.02
N PHE A 167 -12.37 6.42 -2.25
CA PHE A 167 -13.26 5.32 -1.90
C PHE A 167 -13.65 5.33 -0.41
N ALA A 168 -12.66 5.39 0.49
CA ALA A 168 -12.90 5.30 1.92
C ALA A 168 -13.59 6.55 2.49
N TYR A 169 -13.15 7.75 2.10
CA TYR A 169 -13.61 8.98 2.73
C TYR A 169 -14.78 9.68 1.99
N ASN A 170 -14.95 9.48 0.69
CA ASN A 170 -16.00 10.16 -0.09
C ASN A 170 -17.13 9.22 -0.53
N LEU A 171 -16.85 7.95 -0.86
CA LEU A 171 -17.90 7.00 -1.26
C LEU A 171 -18.54 6.31 -0.06
N VAL A 172 -17.72 5.59 0.72
CA VAL A 172 -18.19 4.77 1.85
C VAL A 172 -18.33 5.60 3.12
N GLY A 173 -17.50 6.63 3.28
CA GLY A 173 -17.48 7.48 4.48
C GLY A 173 -16.87 6.78 5.70
N PHE A 174 -16.56 7.56 6.74
CA PHE A 174 -15.96 7.04 7.97
C PHE A 174 -16.93 6.06 8.65
N HIS A 175 -16.44 4.85 8.97
CA HIS A 175 -17.25 3.74 9.50
C HIS A 175 -18.55 3.40 8.72
N GLY A 176 -18.60 3.68 7.41
CA GLY A 176 -19.76 3.37 6.57
C GLY A 176 -20.92 4.35 6.73
N SER A 177 -20.63 5.61 7.11
CA SER A 177 -21.60 6.72 7.20
C SER A 177 -22.03 7.28 5.84
N GLY A 178 -21.35 6.91 4.75
CA GLY A 178 -21.66 7.33 3.39
C GLY A 178 -22.89 6.65 2.80
N SER A 179 -23.28 7.11 1.61
CA SER A 179 -24.49 6.64 0.92
C SER A 179 -24.35 5.25 0.29
N ILE A 180 -23.12 4.75 0.12
CA ILE A 180 -22.82 3.49 -0.56
C ILE A 180 -22.19 2.51 0.41
N LYS A 181 -22.71 1.27 0.45
CA LYS A 181 -22.15 0.17 1.25
C LYS A 181 -20.78 -0.25 0.72
N TYR A 182 -19.88 -0.63 1.63
CA TYR A 182 -18.52 -1.07 1.31
C TYR A 182 -18.47 -2.19 0.26
N GLU A 183 -19.36 -3.18 0.36
CA GLU A 183 -19.46 -4.30 -0.59
C GLU A 183 -19.81 -3.84 -2.01
N THR A 184 -20.79 -2.93 -2.14
CA THR A 184 -21.20 -2.37 -3.44
C THR A 184 -20.05 -1.59 -4.07
N ALA A 185 -19.31 -0.83 -3.27
CA ALA A 185 -18.17 -0.07 -3.75
C ALA A 185 -17.03 -0.99 -4.23
N LEU A 186 -16.76 -2.11 -3.54
CA LEU A 186 -15.78 -3.11 -3.99
C LEU A 186 -16.21 -3.82 -5.28
N ALA A 187 -17.51 -4.09 -5.45
CA ALA A 187 -18.02 -4.67 -6.69
C ALA A 187 -17.78 -3.74 -7.89
N VAL A 188 -17.98 -2.43 -7.71
CA VAL A 188 -17.68 -1.43 -8.73
C VAL A 188 -16.19 -1.43 -9.07
N ALA A 189 -15.30 -1.50 -8.08
CA ALA A 189 -13.85 -1.57 -8.30
C ALA A 189 -13.44 -2.83 -9.08
N LEU A 190 -14.07 -3.98 -8.81
CA LEU A 190 -13.83 -5.21 -9.57
C LEU A 190 -14.27 -5.06 -11.03
N VAL A 191 -15.46 -4.51 -11.27
CA VAL A 191 -15.99 -4.27 -12.62
C VAL A 191 -15.09 -3.30 -13.40
N GLU A 192 -14.60 -2.24 -12.75
CA GLU A 192 -13.65 -1.30 -13.34
C GLU A 192 -12.34 -1.99 -13.74
N GLY A 193 -11.80 -2.85 -12.88
CA GLY A 193 -10.61 -3.67 -13.17
C GLY A 193 -10.82 -4.62 -14.36
N CYS A 194 -11.98 -5.29 -14.43
CA CYS A 194 -12.34 -6.15 -15.57
C CYS A 194 -12.47 -5.33 -16.87
N ALA A 195 -13.13 -4.18 -16.82
CA ALA A 195 -13.26 -3.28 -17.97
C ALA A 195 -11.88 -2.81 -18.46
N PHE A 196 -10.98 -2.43 -17.54
CA PHE A 196 -9.61 -2.04 -17.90
C PHE A 196 -8.82 -3.19 -18.53
N LEU A 197 -8.97 -4.42 -18.02
CA LEU A 197 -8.32 -5.61 -18.58
C LEU A 197 -8.80 -5.89 -20.01
N LEU A 198 -10.11 -5.80 -20.27
CA LEU A 198 -10.68 -5.96 -21.61
C LEU A 198 -10.13 -4.89 -22.58
N ILE A 199 -10.08 -3.64 -22.15
CA ILE A 199 -9.51 -2.53 -22.95
C ILE A 199 -8.01 -2.76 -23.23
N ALA A 200 -7.27 -3.28 -22.25
CA ALA A 200 -5.86 -3.62 -22.39
C ALA A 200 -5.64 -4.79 -23.37
N ALA A 201 -6.51 -5.80 -23.35
CA ALA A 201 -6.46 -6.95 -24.26
C ALA A 201 -6.70 -6.56 -25.72
N ILE A 202 -7.59 -5.60 -25.97
CA ILE A 202 -7.86 -5.05 -27.32
C ILE A 202 -6.69 -4.17 -27.82
N GLY A 203 -5.69 -3.88 -26.96
CA GLY A 203 -4.52 -3.07 -27.32
C GLY A 203 -4.80 -1.56 -27.35
N LEU A 204 -5.99 -1.12 -26.90
CA LEU A 204 -6.42 0.27 -26.95
C LEU A 204 -5.65 1.17 -25.96
N ARG A 205 -5.01 0.59 -24.93
CA ARG A 205 -4.21 1.29 -23.91
C ARG A 205 -3.18 2.26 -24.51
N GLY A 206 -2.49 1.85 -25.59
CA GLY A 206 -1.45 2.66 -26.22
C GLY A 206 -2.01 3.82 -27.04
N LYS A 207 -3.18 3.61 -27.67
CA LYS A 207 -3.88 4.64 -28.45
C LYS A 207 -4.46 5.71 -27.53
N LEU A 208 -5.08 5.30 -26.43
CA LEU A 208 -5.61 6.22 -25.43
C LEU A 208 -4.50 7.07 -24.79
N ALA A 209 -3.37 6.46 -24.45
CA ALA A 209 -2.22 7.18 -23.90
C ALA A 209 -1.65 8.22 -24.86
N ARG A 210 -1.72 8.00 -26.19
CA ARG A 210 -1.29 8.99 -27.19
C ARG A 210 -2.29 10.13 -27.38
N LEU A 211 -3.56 9.90 -27.08
CA LEU A 211 -4.62 10.91 -27.22
C LEU A 211 -4.54 12.00 -26.13
N ILE A 212 -3.97 11.69 -24.97
CA ILE A 212 -3.84 12.63 -23.85
C ILE A 212 -2.70 13.63 -24.12
N PRO A 213 -2.99 14.94 -24.25
CA PRO A 213 -1.97 15.95 -24.52
C PRO A 213 -1.05 16.13 -23.30
N ARG A 214 0.24 16.47 -23.55
CA ARG A 214 1.27 16.60 -22.50
C ARG A 214 0.85 17.52 -21.33
N PRO A 215 0.20 18.68 -21.55
CA PRO A 215 -0.25 19.55 -20.46
C PRO A 215 -1.22 18.86 -19.50
N VAL A 216 -2.18 18.10 -20.04
CA VAL A 216 -3.17 17.35 -19.23
C VAL A 216 -2.48 16.27 -18.42
N ARG A 217 -1.48 15.57 -18.98
CA ARG A 217 -0.71 14.57 -18.25
C ARG A 217 0.08 15.16 -17.08
N LEU A 218 0.69 16.33 -17.27
CA LEU A 218 1.42 17.03 -16.22
C LEU A 218 0.48 17.56 -15.14
N ALA A 219 -0.66 18.15 -15.52
CA ALA A 219 -1.68 18.61 -14.58
C ALA A 219 -2.25 17.46 -13.75
N THR A 220 -2.50 16.30 -14.36
CA THR A 220 -2.99 15.10 -13.66
C THR A 220 -1.96 14.62 -12.64
N ALA A 221 -0.68 14.56 -13.01
CA ALA A 221 0.39 14.17 -12.08
C ALA A 221 0.51 15.14 -10.89
N ALA A 222 0.44 16.45 -11.15
CA ALA A 222 0.45 17.47 -10.10
C ALA A 222 -0.79 17.36 -9.18
N GLY A 223 -1.97 17.13 -9.75
CA GLY A 223 -3.22 16.94 -8.99
C GLY A 223 -3.19 15.71 -8.09
N ILE A 224 -2.71 14.57 -8.59
CA ILE A 224 -2.54 13.35 -7.79
C ILE A 224 -1.56 13.59 -6.64
N GLY A 225 -0.43 14.27 -6.90
CA GLY A 225 0.55 14.61 -5.88
C GLY A 225 -0.01 15.52 -4.79
N LEU A 226 -0.72 16.59 -5.17
CA LEU A 226 -1.35 17.52 -4.24
C LEU A 226 -2.45 16.85 -3.41
N PHE A 227 -3.25 15.98 -4.02
CA PHE A 227 -4.27 15.20 -3.33
C PHE A 227 -3.66 14.29 -2.26
N ILE A 228 -2.62 13.51 -2.61
CA ILE A 228 -1.92 12.64 -1.65
C ILE A 228 -1.30 13.47 -0.52
N ALA A 229 -0.70 14.63 -0.83
CA ALA A 229 -0.14 15.52 0.18
C ALA A 229 -1.21 16.05 1.16
N LEU A 230 -2.40 16.39 0.66
CA LEU A 230 -3.51 16.84 1.51
C LEU A 230 -4.03 15.72 2.42
N GLN A 231 -4.12 14.48 1.91
CA GLN A 231 -4.49 13.32 2.72
C GLN A 231 -3.44 13.02 3.80
N ALA A 232 -2.14 13.10 3.44
CA ALA A 232 -1.05 12.96 4.39
C ALA A 232 -1.12 14.03 5.50
N PHE A 233 -1.43 15.28 5.15
CA PHE A 233 -1.62 16.35 6.13
C PHE A 233 -2.80 16.09 7.07
N ARG A 234 -3.91 15.52 6.57
CA ARG A 234 -5.04 15.12 7.43
C ARG A 234 -4.66 14.01 8.42
N LEU A 235 -3.86 13.04 8.00
CA LEU A 235 -3.39 11.96 8.88
C LEU A 235 -2.45 12.44 10.01
N MET A 236 -1.74 13.56 9.84
CA MET A 236 -0.85 14.12 10.87
C MET A 236 -1.55 14.95 11.95
N LYS A 237 -2.84 15.30 11.74
CA LYS A 237 -3.62 16.13 12.68
C LYS A 237 -4.47 15.30 13.67
N VAL A 238 -4.31 13.98 13.66
CA VAL A 238 -4.90 13.03 14.62
C VAL A 238 -3.77 12.54 15.52
#